data_AF-A0A355QGJ9-F1
#
_entry.id   AF-A0A355QGJ9-F1
#
_cell.length_a   1.000
_cell.length_b   1.000
_cell.length_c   1.000
_cell.angle_alpha   90.00
_cell.angle_beta   90.00
_cell.angle_gamma   90.00
#
_symmetry.space_group_name_H-M   'P 1'
#
loop_
_entity.id
_entity.type
_entity.pdbx_description
1 polymer ?
#
loop_
_entity_poly.entity_id
_entity_poly.type
_entity_poly.pdbx_seq_one_letter_code
_entity_poly.pdbx_strand_id
1 'polypeptide(L)'
;GTKYYISGAGDPRCKIMITMVQTNPDGPPHRRQSQILVPIDAPGLTIDHPMHVFGNDDAPHGHMHLTFDDCRVPYDNILLGEGRGFEISQLRLGPGRIHHCMRSI
;
A
#
# COMPACT_ATOMS: atom_id res chain seq x y z
N GLY A 1 3.24 4.21 -11.90
CA GLY A 1 2.08 4.55 -11.04
C GLY A 1 2.56 5.15 -9.75
N THR A 2 1.76 5.97 -9.08
CA THR A 2 2.21 6.75 -7.92
C THR A 2 1.31 6.51 -6.71
N LYS A 3 1.90 6.45 -5.52
CA LYS A 3 1.20 6.26 -4.24
C LYS A 3 1.71 7.25 -3.20
N TYR A 4 0.80 7.69 -2.33
CA TYR A 4 1.06 8.74 -1.34
C TYR A 4 0.67 8.25 0.06
N TYR A 5 1.23 8.89 1.09
CA TYR A 5 0.96 8.61 2.50
C TYR A 5 1.21 7.15 2.91
N ILE A 6 2.24 6.53 2.34
CA ILE A 6 2.59 5.15 2.68
C ILE A 6 3.37 5.15 4.00
N SER A 7 2.60 4.99 5.08
CA SER A 7 3.09 5.06 6.45
C SER A 7 4.08 3.92 6.73
N GLY A 8 5.25 4.23 7.30
CA GLY A 8 6.27 3.25 7.66
C GLY A 8 7.16 2.78 6.50
N ALA A 9 6.94 3.23 5.26
CA ALA A 9 7.74 2.78 4.12
C ALA A 9 9.21 3.24 4.17
N GLY A 10 9.52 4.32 4.89
CA GLY A 10 10.90 4.79 5.06
C GLY A 10 11.68 4.07 6.16
N ASP A 11 11.04 3.22 6.97
CA ASP A 11 11.72 2.48 8.02
C ASP A 11 12.59 1.36 7.41
N PRO A 12 13.90 1.26 7.75
CA PRO A 12 14.79 0.22 7.23
C PRO A 12 14.32 -1.23 7.48
N ARG A 13 13.41 -1.44 8.43
CA ARG A 13 12.81 -2.73 8.76
C ARG A 13 11.63 -3.08 7.86
N CYS A 14 11.05 -2.12 7.14
CA CYS A 14 10.01 -2.39 6.16
C CYS A 14 10.63 -3.11 4.96
N LYS A 15 10.22 -4.36 4.71
CA LYS A 15 10.74 -5.19 3.60
C LYS A 15 9.69 -5.54 2.56
N ILE A 16 8.41 -5.36 2.87
CA ILE A 16 7.30 -5.77 2.02
C ILE A 16 6.14 -4.78 2.16
N MET A 17 5.47 -4.49 1.06
CA MET A 17 4.27 -3.66 1.00
C MET A 17 3.09 -4.46 0.47
N ILE A 18 1.89 -4.13 0.94
CA ILE A 18 0.64 -4.58 0.34
C ILE A 18 0.13 -3.45 -0.56
N THR A 19 0.12 -3.70 -1.86
CA THR A 19 -0.15 -2.67 -2.88
C THR A 19 -1.45 -2.98 -3.60
N MET A 20 -2.40 -2.04 -3.56
CA MET A 20 -3.62 -2.10 -4.35
C MET A 20 -3.34 -1.64 -5.79
N VAL A 21 -3.70 -2.47 -6.76
CA VAL A 21 -3.53 -2.24 -8.20
C VAL A 21 -4.80 -2.59 -8.97
N GLN A 22 -5.01 -1.91 -10.10
CA GLN A 22 -6.12 -2.22 -11.00
C GLN A 22 -5.69 -3.33 -11.97
N THR A 23 -6.23 -4.54 -11.81
CA THR A 23 -5.89 -5.70 -12.66
C THR A 23 -6.94 -6.02 -13.70
N ASN A 24 -8.16 -5.52 -13.55
CA ASN A 24 -9.25 -5.74 -14.50
C ASN A 24 -9.98 -4.43 -14.79
N PRO A 25 -9.48 -3.60 -15.73
CA PRO A 25 -10.05 -2.28 -16.00
C PRO A 25 -11.47 -2.33 -16.59
N ASP A 26 -11.79 -3.38 -17.34
CA ASP A 26 -13.07 -3.53 -18.04
C ASP A 26 -14.13 -4.24 -17.19
N GLY A 27 -13.74 -4.82 -16.05
CA GLY A 27 -14.63 -5.53 -15.14
C GLY A 27 -15.65 -4.63 -14.42
N PRO A 28 -16.57 -5.21 -13.63
CA PRO A 28 -17.46 -4.45 -12.77
C PRO A 28 -16.67 -3.57 -11.79
N PRO A 29 -17.09 -2.32 -11.49
CA PRO A 29 -16.32 -1.37 -10.66
C PRO A 29 -15.78 -1.94 -9.34
N HIS A 30 -16.56 -2.79 -8.67
CA HIS A 30 -16.20 -3.42 -7.39
C HIS A 30 -15.24 -4.61 -7.50
N ARG A 31 -14.87 -5.05 -8.71
CA ARG A 31 -13.97 -6.18 -9.00
C ARG A 31 -12.76 -5.80 -9.86
N ARG A 32 -12.48 -4.51 -10.05
CA ARG A 32 -11.36 -4.03 -10.88
C ARG A 32 -10.00 -4.09 -10.17
N GLN A 33 -10.01 -4.15 -8.84
CA GLN A 33 -8.83 -3.96 -8.01
C GLN A 33 -8.39 -5.27 -7.36
N SER A 34 -7.09 -5.46 -7.26
CA SER A 34 -6.42 -6.58 -6.56
C SER A 34 -5.38 -6.02 -5.59
N GLN A 35 -5.02 -6.80 -4.58
CA GLN A 35 -3.88 -6.48 -3.71
C GLN A 35 -2.75 -7.47 -3.98
N ILE A 36 -1.54 -6.96 -4.12
CA ILE A 36 -0.33 -7.74 -4.38
C ILE A 36 0.75 -7.40 -3.34
N LEU A 37 1.63 -8.36 -3.07
CA LEU A 37 2.85 -8.13 -2.29
C LEU A 37 3.93 -7.50 -3.18
N VAL A 38 4.54 -6.42 -2.72
CA VAL A 38 5.68 -5.78 -3.41
C VAL A 38 6.85 -5.65 -2.44
N PRO A 39 8.00 -6.32 -2.69
CA PRO A 39 9.24 -6.11 -1.95
C PRO A 39 9.70 -4.64 -2.02
N ILE A 40 10.28 -4.12 -0.94
CA ILE A 40 10.73 -2.71 -0.89
C ILE A 40 11.90 -2.43 -1.84
N ASP A 41 12.63 -3.48 -2.23
CA ASP A 41 13.76 -3.48 -3.15
C ASP A 41 13.37 -3.97 -4.55
N ALA A 42 12.07 -4.08 -4.84
CA ALA A 42 11.59 -4.47 -6.17
C ALA A 42 12.12 -3.49 -7.24
N PRO A 43 12.72 -3.99 -8.35
CA PRO A 43 13.13 -3.12 -9.45
C PRO A 43 11.96 -2.29 -9.97
N GLY A 44 12.18 -1.00 -10.17
CA GLY A 44 11.14 -0.07 -10.60
C GLY A 44 10.34 0.57 -9.45
N LEU A 45 10.60 0.21 -8.19
CA LEU A 45 10.06 0.93 -7.04
C LEU A 45 11.06 2.00 -6.56
N THR A 46 10.58 3.23 -6.42
CA THR A 46 11.31 4.34 -5.82
C THR A 46 10.52 4.89 -4.62
N ILE A 47 11.20 5.03 -3.48
CA ILE A 47 10.73 5.82 -2.34
C ILE A 47 11.23 7.25 -2.56
N ASP A 48 10.35 8.15 -2.98
CA ASP A 48 10.74 9.47 -3.49
C ASP A 48 11.17 10.42 -2.37
N HIS A 49 10.26 10.68 -1.42
CA HIS A 49 10.50 11.59 -0.29
C HIS A 49 9.47 11.38 0.84
N PRO A 50 9.80 11.77 2.09
CA PRO A 50 8.83 11.86 3.17
C PRO A 50 7.83 13.00 2.92
N MET A 51 6.61 12.81 3.40
CA MET A 51 5.53 13.79 3.38
C MET A 51 5.34 14.38 4.79
N HIS A 52 4.87 15.62 4.85
CA HIS A 52 4.67 16.32 6.13
C HIS A 52 3.19 16.41 6.52
N VAL A 53 2.92 16.29 7.81
CA VAL A 53 1.62 16.59 8.44
C VAL A 53 1.83 17.79 9.35
N PHE A 54 1.25 18.94 8.98
CA PHE A 54 1.47 20.23 9.66
C PHE A 54 2.95 20.62 9.83
N GLY A 55 3.79 20.24 8.86
CA GLY A 55 5.23 20.53 8.87
C GLY A 55 6.10 19.50 9.61
N ASN A 56 5.52 18.46 10.23
CA ASN A 56 6.25 17.37 10.87
C ASN A 56 6.32 16.14 9.95
N ASP A 57 7.44 15.41 10.01
CA ASP A 57 7.74 14.25 9.16
C ASP A 57 7.34 12.88 9.74
N ASP A 58 6.91 12.84 11.01
CA ASP A 58 6.52 11.62 11.75
C ASP A 58 7.64 10.55 11.78
N ALA A 59 8.91 10.97 11.77
CA ALA A 59 10.05 10.06 11.85
C ALA A 59 10.06 9.27 13.19
N PRO A 60 10.51 7.99 13.20
CA PRO A 60 11.14 7.24 12.11
C PRO A 60 10.17 6.48 11.19
N HIS A 61 8.87 6.44 11.50
CA HIS A 61 7.90 5.72 10.67
C HIS A 61 7.64 6.49 9.36
N GLY A 62 7.29 7.76 9.51
CA GLY A 62 7.02 8.70 8.44
C GLY A 62 5.95 8.25 7.46
N HIS A 63 5.70 9.10 6.47
CA HIS A 63 4.77 8.83 5.37
C HIS A 63 5.47 9.09 4.04
N MET A 64 5.57 8.08 3.18
CA MET A 64 6.35 8.23 1.95
C MET A 64 5.47 8.44 0.72
N HIS A 65 5.98 9.24 -0.21
CA HIS A 65 5.57 9.28 -1.61
C HIS A 65 6.39 8.25 -2.38
N LEU A 66 5.72 7.38 -3.12
CA LEU A 66 6.32 6.28 -3.88
C LEU A 66 5.97 6.36 -5.36
N THR A 67 6.94 6.03 -6.20
CA THR A 67 6.76 5.85 -7.64
C THR A 67 7.07 4.40 -8.04
N PHE A 68 6.22 3.83 -8.89
CA PHE A 68 6.37 2.50 -9.50
C PHE A 68 6.54 2.68 -11.01
N ASP A 69 7.76 2.54 -11.51
CA ASP A 69 8.13 2.64 -12.93
C ASP A 69 8.53 1.27 -13.49
N ASP A 70 7.70 0.70 -14.37
CA ASP A 70 7.78 -0.70 -14.84
C ASP A 70 8.11 -1.74 -13.73
N CYS A 71 7.59 -1.51 -12.51
CA CYS A 71 7.83 -2.41 -11.38
C CYS A 71 7.12 -3.75 -11.61
N ARG A 72 7.90 -4.84 -11.58
CA ARG A 72 7.41 -6.22 -11.83
C ARG A 72 7.57 -7.10 -10.59
N VAL A 73 6.55 -7.92 -10.34
CA VAL A 73 6.57 -8.96 -9.30
C VAL A 73 5.98 -10.26 -9.86
N PRO A 74 6.30 -11.43 -9.26
CA PRO A 74 5.69 -12.70 -9.66
C PRO A 74 4.17 -12.70 -9.52
N TYR A 75 3.47 -13.49 -10.34
CA TYR A 75 2.02 -13.65 -10.25
C TYR A 75 1.57 -14.11 -8.86
N ASP A 76 2.34 -15.02 -8.25
CA ASP A 76 2.06 -15.62 -6.94
C ASP A 76 2.09 -14.61 -5.77
N ASN A 77 2.55 -13.37 -6.00
CA ASN A 77 2.44 -12.28 -5.02
C ASN A 77 1.00 -11.77 -4.86
N ILE A 78 0.05 -12.27 -5.65
CA ILE A 78 -1.36 -11.91 -5.52
C ILE A 78 -1.96 -12.42 -4.21
N LEU A 79 -2.66 -11.54 -3.50
CA LEU A 79 -3.38 -11.90 -2.28
C LEU A 79 -4.79 -12.34 -2.64
N LEU A 80 -5.18 -13.55 -2.21
CA LEU A 80 -6.50 -14.18 -2.35
C LEU A 80 -6.99 -14.46 -3.79
N GLY A 81 -6.67 -13.59 -4.76
CA GLY A 81 -7.01 -13.74 -6.17
C GLY A 81 -7.35 -12.40 -6.83
N GLU A 82 -7.42 -12.42 -8.17
CA GLU A 82 -7.74 -11.23 -8.96
C GLU A 82 -9.14 -10.68 -8.67
N GLY A 83 -9.26 -9.35 -8.62
CA GLY A 83 -10.52 -8.65 -8.37
C GLY A 83 -10.99 -8.70 -6.91
N ARG A 84 -10.24 -9.34 -6.00
CA ARG A 84 -10.57 -9.48 -4.57
C ARG A 84 -10.01 -8.34 -3.71
N GLY A 85 -9.46 -7.30 -4.33
CA GLY A 85 -8.75 -6.23 -3.62
C GLY A 85 -9.61 -5.50 -2.58
N PHE A 86 -10.86 -5.17 -2.92
CA PHE A 86 -11.76 -4.49 -1.97
C PHE A 86 -12.19 -5.38 -0.81
N GLU A 87 -12.37 -6.68 -1.03
CA GLU A 87 -12.71 -7.62 0.04
C GLU A 87 -11.59 -7.66 1.09
N ILE A 88 -10.34 -7.78 0.65
CA ILE A 88 -9.17 -7.75 1.54
C ILE A 88 -9.11 -6.41 2.29
N SER A 89 -9.40 -5.29 1.61
CA SER A 89 -9.43 -3.98 2.26
C SER A 89 -10.47 -3.89 3.37
N GLN A 90 -11.69 -4.41 3.16
CA GLN A 90 -12.74 -4.36 4.19
C GLN A 90 -12.32 -5.18 5.42
N LEU A 91 -11.76 -6.38 5.21
CA LEU A 91 -11.28 -7.26 6.28
C LEU A 91 -10.17 -6.59 7.11
N ARG A 92 -9.26 -5.86 6.46
CA ARG A 92 -8.14 -5.19 7.14
C ARG A 92 -8.53 -3.86 7.80
N LEU A 93 -9.31 -3.04 7.09
CA LEU A 93 -9.58 -1.66 7.52
C LEU A 93 -10.66 -1.58 8.61
N GLY A 94 -11.58 -2.54 8.70
CA GLY A 94 -12.57 -2.59 9.79
C GLY A 94 -11.91 -2.62 11.17
N PRO A 95 -11.09 -3.63 11.49
CA PRO A 95 -10.33 -3.69 12.73
C PRO A 95 -9.36 -2.51 12.90
N GLY A 96 -8.69 -2.09 11.81
CA GLY A 96 -7.78 -0.94 11.83
C GLY A 96 -8.45 0.34 12.33
N ARG A 97 -9.66 0.65 11.83
CA ARG A 97 -10.45 1.82 12.27
C ARG A 97 -10.77 1.74 13.77
N ILE A 98 -11.25 0.59 14.24
CA ILE A 98 -11.58 0.40 15.66
C ILE A 98 -10.34 0.58 16.54
N HIS A 99 -9.20 -0.01 16.17
CA HIS A 99 -7.95 0.15 16.91
C HIS A 99 -7.44 1.59 16.92
N HIS A 100 -7.68 2.39 15.86
CA HIS A 100 -7.37 3.82 15.90
C HIS A 100 -8.26 4.56 16.89
N CYS A 101 -9.58 4.33 16.88
CA CYS A 101 -10.50 4.94 17.85
C CYS A 101 -10.12 4.60 19.29
N MET A 102 -9.74 3.35 19.57
CA MET A 102 -9.32 2.92 20.90
C MET A 102 -8.04 3.61 21.42
N ARG A 103 -7.17 4.08 20.53
CA ARG A 103 -5.95 4.82 20.90
C ARG A 103 -6.16 6.34 21.01
N SER A 104 -7.33 6.83 20.60
CA SER A 104 -7.66 8.26 20.66
C SER A 104 -8.18 8.72 22.02
N ILE A 105 -8.43 7.79 22.93
CA ILE A 105 -8.74 8.02 24.35
C ILE A 105 -7.48 7.88 25.19
#